data_AF-A0A127VC05-F1
#
_entry.id   AF-A0A127VC05-F1
#
_cell.length_a   1.000
_cell.length_b   1.000
_cell.length_c   1.000
_cell.angle_alpha   90.00
_cell.angle_beta   90.00
_cell.angle_gamma   90.00
#
_symmetry.space_group_name_H-M   'P 1'
#
loop_
_entity.id
_entity.type
_entity.pdbx_description
1 polymer ?
#
loop_
_entity_poly.entity_id
_entity_poly.type
_entity_poly.pdbx_seq_one_letter_code
_entity_poly.pdbx_strand_id
1 'polypeptide(L)'
;MDNDTRTVLVYARGFADSKVSHETLHAMGLYHTFDNDSEFTFEINKTDNIMDYSDIPSNPVVIPVNTLYHWQWSRIWLKATKI
;
A
#
# COMPACT_ATOMS: atom_id res chain seq x y z
N MET A 1 -20.83 -18.25 -2.73
CA MET A 1 -19.52 -17.64 -3.02
C MET A 1 -19.10 -16.93 -1.76
N ASP A 2 -17.90 -17.20 -1.26
CA ASP A 2 -17.36 -16.44 -0.14
C ASP A 2 -17.24 -14.97 -0.56
N ASN A 3 -17.86 -14.08 0.20
CA ASN A 3 -18.09 -12.68 -0.18
C ASN A 3 -16.84 -11.79 0.07
N ASP A 4 -15.75 -12.38 0.56
CA ASP A 4 -14.53 -11.66 0.97
C ASP A 4 -13.34 -11.82 0.00
N THR A 5 -13.51 -12.52 -1.13
CA THR A 5 -12.44 -12.65 -2.14
C THR A 5 -12.23 -11.33 -2.88
N ARG A 6 -11.02 -10.77 -2.78
CA ARG A 6 -10.60 -9.57 -3.51
C ARG A 6 -9.57 -9.95 -4.57
N THR A 7 -9.71 -9.38 -5.76
CA THR A 7 -8.81 -9.64 -6.89
C THR A 7 -8.09 -8.37 -7.29
N VAL A 8 -6.78 -8.48 -7.51
CA VAL A 8 -5.93 -7.41 -8.02
C VAL A 8 -5.47 -7.76 -9.42
N LEU A 9 -5.61 -6.83 -10.36
CA LEU A 9 -5.14 -6.99 -11.73
C LEU A 9 -4.02 -5.97 -12.00
N VAL A 10 -2.79 -6.46 -12.14
CA VAL A 10 -1.63 -5.62 -12.49
C VAL A 10 -1.26 -5.86 -13.95
N TYR A 11 -1.33 -4.83 -14.77
CA TYR A 11 -0.89 -4.89 -16.17
C TYR A 11 0.64 -4.91 -16.28
N ALA A 12 1.19 -5.39 -17.40
CA ALA A 12 2.64 -5.49 -17.62
C ALA A 12 3.42 -4.18 -17.32
N ARG A 13 2.82 -3.01 -17.57
CA ARG A 13 3.44 -1.71 -17.24
C ARG A 13 3.56 -1.44 -15.73
N GLY A 14 2.71 -2.07 -14.92
CA GLY A 14 2.70 -2.00 -13.46
C GLY A 14 3.56 -3.08 -12.78
N PHE A 15 4.26 -3.94 -13.53
CA PHE A 15 5.19 -4.93 -12.96
C PHE A 15 6.54 -4.34 -12.52
N ALA A 16 6.74 -3.03 -12.69
CA ALA A 16 7.94 -2.35 -12.23
C ALA A 16 7.81 -1.95 -10.75
N ASP A 17 8.95 -2.00 -10.05
CA ASP A 17 9.12 -1.51 -8.68
C ASP A 17 8.18 -2.19 -7.64
N SER A 18 7.62 -1.44 -6.69
CA SER A 18 6.84 -1.94 -5.56
C SER A 18 5.33 -2.04 -5.86
N LYS A 19 4.88 -1.77 -7.09
CA LYS A 19 3.46 -1.63 -7.44
C LYS A 19 2.64 -2.89 -7.23
N VAL A 20 3.17 -4.06 -7.58
CA VAL A 20 2.49 -5.34 -7.33
C VAL A 20 2.19 -5.50 -5.84
N SER A 21 3.18 -5.21 -4.99
CA SER A 21 3.02 -5.25 -3.54
C SER A 21 2.02 -4.19 -3.06
N HIS A 22 2.13 -2.95 -3.54
CA HIS A 22 1.22 -1.84 -3.22
C HIS A 22 -0.26 -2.19 -3.49
N GLU A 23 -0.57 -2.67 -4.69
CA GLU A 23 -1.94 -3.04 -5.07
C GLU A 23 -2.44 -4.27 -4.29
N THR A 24 -1.54 -5.23 -4.02
CA THR A 24 -1.88 -6.39 -3.16
C THR A 24 -2.24 -5.94 -1.75
N LEU A 25 -1.53 -4.96 -1.20
CA LEU A 25 -1.79 -4.41 0.13
C LEU A 25 -3.10 -3.62 0.21
N HIS A 26 -3.49 -2.91 -0.86
CA HIS A 26 -4.84 -2.34 -1.00
C HIS A 26 -5.91 -3.42 -0.92
N ALA A 27 -5.73 -4.54 -1.62
CA ALA A 27 -6.66 -5.68 -1.50
C ALA A 27 -6.68 -6.25 -0.07
N MET A 28 -5.56 -6.26 0.64
CA MET A 28 -5.51 -6.61 2.07
C MET A 28 -6.11 -5.54 3.00
N GLY A 29 -6.59 -4.41 2.47
CA GLY A 29 -7.34 -3.39 3.21
C GLY A 29 -6.46 -2.36 3.93
N LEU A 30 -5.24 -2.15 3.42
CA LEU A 30 -4.49 -0.93 3.68
C LEU A 30 -4.95 0.18 2.72
N TYR A 31 -4.82 1.42 3.17
CA TYR A 31 -5.06 2.62 2.37
C TYR A 31 -3.77 3.42 2.28
N HIS A 32 -3.73 4.44 1.41
CA HIS A 32 -2.60 5.33 1.40
C HIS A 32 -2.45 6.04 2.74
N THR A 33 -1.22 6.26 3.15
CA THR A 33 -0.90 6.93 4.42
C THR A 33 -1.27 8.41 4.43
N PHE A 34 -1.47 9.02 3.26
CA PHE A 34 -1.92 10.40 3.11
C PHE A 34 -3.44 10.54 2.95
N ASP A 35 -4.18 9.43 2.84
CA ASP A 35 -5.64 9.44 2.79
C ASP A 35 -6.23 9.44 4.20
N ASN A 36 -7.34 10.15 4.40
CA ASN A 36 -8.03 10.22 5.70
C ASN A 36 -8.76 8.91 6.09
N ASP A 37 -8.72 7.90 5.21
CA ASP A 37 -9.27 6.56 5.47
C ASP A 37 -8.23 5.61 6.11
N SER A 38 -6.96 6.04 6.18
CA SER A 38 -5.91 5.38 6.95
C SER A 38 -6.10 5.61 8.45
N GLU A 39 -5.51 4.74 9.29
CA GLU A 39 -5.53 4.91 10.75
C GLU A 39 -4.81 6.19 11.19
N PHE A 40 -3.77 6.57 10.44
CA PHE A 40 -3.03 7.80 10.60
C PHE A 40 -2.83 8.46 9.24
N THR A 41 -2.96 9.79 9.19
CA THR A 41 -2.73 10.60 8.00
C THR A 41 -1.36 11.28 8.07
N PHE A 42 -0.56 11.12 7.03
CA PHE A 42 0.77 11.70 6.87
C PHE A 42 0.81 12.59 5.62
N GLU A 43 1.84 13.44 5.53
CA GLU A 43 2.05 14.24 4.33
C GLU A 43 2.53 13.35 3.18
N ILE A 44 1.87 13.48 2.02
CA ILE A 44 2.22 12.75 0.79
C ILE A 44 3.67 13.02 0.38
N ASN A 45 4.38 11.98 -0.08
CA ASN A 45 5.78 12.05 -0.52
C ASN A 45 6.78 12.47 0.57
N LYS A 46 6.46 12.25 1.85
CA LYS A 46 7.37 12.49 2.98
C LYS A 46 7.79 11.22 3.71
N THR A 47 7.26 10.07 3.29
CA THR A 47 7.46 8.79 3.97
C THR A 47 8.04 7.76 3.02
N ASP A 48 8.70 6.74 3.56
CA ASP A 48 9.18 5.55 2.83
C ASP A 48 8.14 4.40 2.88
N ASN A 49 6.91 4.70 3.28
CA ASN A 49 5.86 3.72 3.40
C ASN A 49 5.42 3.24 2.02
N ILE A 50 5.32 1.92 1.81
CA ILE A 50 4.91 1.30 0.54
C ILE A 50 3.52 1.72 0.07
N MET A 51 2.66 2.20 0.97
CA MET A 51 1.34 2.76 0.64
C MET A 51 1.40 4.27 0.32
N ASP A 52 2.57 4.87 0.22
CA ASP A 52 2.77 6.19 -0.41
C ASP A 52 3.12 5.98 -1.90
N TYR A 53 3.28 7.06 -2.66
CA TYR A 53 3.67 6.96 -4.06
C TYR A 53 5.20 6.86 -4.23
N SER A 54 5.66 5.88 -5.02
CA SER A 54 7.07 5.71 -5.36
C SER A 54 7.56 6.65 -6.48
N ASP A 55 6.67 7.00 -7.41
CA ASP A 55 7.05 7.51 -8.74
C ASP A 55 6.38 8.84 -9.10
N ILE A 56 6.00 9.71 -8.15
CA ILE A 56 5.38 10.98 -8.56
C ILE A 56 6.46 11.91 -9.14
N PRO A 57 6.32 12.38 -10.41
CA PRO A 57 7.27 13.30 -11.03
C PRO A 57 7.39 14.66 -10.34
N SER A 58 6.53 14.94 -9.35
CA SER A 58 6.46 16.22 -8.65
C SER A 58 7.41 16.35 -7.46
N ASN A 59 8.07 15.26 -7.02
CA ASN A 59 9.04 15.32 -5.94
C ASN A 59 10.48 15.37 -6.51
N PRO A 60 11.29 16.39 -6.19
CA PRO A 60 12.71 16.43 -6.60
C PRO A 60 13.55 15.29 -5.98
N VAL A 61 13.03 14.62 -4.95
CA VAL A 61 13.69 13.50 -4.27
C VAL A 61 12.87 12.22 -4.48
N VAL A 62 13.50 11.19 -5.03
CA VAL A 62 12.90 9.84 -5.08
C VAL A 62 13.08 9.21 -3.70
N ILE A 63 11.96 8.99 -3.00
CA ILE A 63 11.94 8.26 -1.72
C ILE A 63 11.58 6.80 -2.04
N PRO A 64 12.44 5.82 -1.73
CA PRO A 64 12.13 4.42 -1.96
C PRO A 64 11.00 3.98 -1.00
N VAL A 65 9.85 3.59 -1.55
CA VAL A 65 8.70 3.14 -0.75
C VAL A 65 8.76 1.63 -0.50
N ASN A 66 9.40 1.22 0.59
CA ASN A 66 9.71 -0.18 0.87
C ASN A 66 9.46 -0.58 2.33
N THR A 67 8.74 0.25 3.10
CA THR A 67 8.44 -0.01 4.51
C THR A 67 6.94 -0.12 4.78
N LEU A 68 6.59 -0.72 5.91
CA LEU A 68 5.26 -0.72 6.48
C LEU A 68 5.36 -0.24 7.93
N TYR A 69 4.35 0.49 8.40
CA TYR A 69 4.22 0.85 9.80
C TYR A 69 3.75 -0.34 10.63
N HIS A 70 4.10 -0.35 11.92
CA HIS A 70 3.72 -1.41 12.86
C HIS A 70 2.20 -1.69 12.88
N TRP A 71 1.35 -0.66 12.81
CA TRP A 71 -0.11 -0.83 12.81
C TRP A 71 -0.62 -1.49 11.51
N GLN A 72 0.03 -1.23 10.37
CA GLN A 72 -0.29 -1.88 9.10
C GLN A 72 0.01 -3.38 9.16
N TRP A 73 1.12 -3.79 9.80
CA TRP A 73 1.43 -5.20 10.05
C TRP A 73 0.30 -5.89 10.82
N SER A 74 -0.15 -5.29 11.92
CA SER A 74 -1.26 -5.83 12.72
C SER A 74 -2.53 -6.01 11.88
N ARG A 75 -2.84 -5.05 11.01
CA ARG A 75 -4.05 -5.08 10.16
C ARG A 75 -3.99 -6.16 9.10
N ILE A 76 -2.86 -6.31 8.41
CA ILE A 76 -2.61 -7.37 7.44
C ILE A 76 -2.66 -8.74 8.14
N TRP A 77 -1.99 -8.88 9.28
CA TRP A 77 -1.90 -10.12 10.04
C TRP A 77 -3.28 -10.62 10.45
N LEU A 78 -4.13 -9.75 11.00
CA LEU A 78 -5.50 -10.09 11.38
C LEU A 78 -6.36 -10.60 10.21
N LYS A 79 -6.09 -10.15 8.99
CA LYS A 79 -6.77 -10.64 7.78
C LYS A 79 -6.16 -11.92 7.24
N ALA A 80 -4.84 -12.06 7.34
CA ALA A 80 -4.12 -13.26 6.91
C ALA A 80 -4.33 -14.47 7.82
N THR A 81 -4.70 -14.29 9.09
CA THR A 81 -4.92 -15.40 10.04
C THR A 81 -6.38 -15.76 10.26
N LYS A 82 -7.32 -15.12 9.55
CA LYS A 82 -8.75 -15.47 9.56
C LYS A 82 -9.09 -16.63 8.60
N ILE A 83 -8.13 -17.53 8.37
CA ILE A 83 -8.27 -18.72 7.51
C ILE A 83 -8.90 -19.86 8.32
#